data_AF-K2D5R3-F1
#
_entry.id   AF-K2D5R3-F1
#
_cell.length_a   1.000
_cell.length_b   1.000
_cell.length_c   1.000
_cell.angle_alpha   90.00
_cell.angle_beta   90.00
_cell.angle_gamma   90.00
#
_symmetry.space_group_name_H-M   'P 1'
#
loop_
_entity.id
_entity.type
_entity.pdbx_description
1 polymer ?
#
loop_
_entity_poly.entity_id
_entity_poly.type
_entity_poly.pdbx_seq_one_letter_code
_entity_poly.pdbx_strand_id
1 'polypeptide(L)'
;MKKLRRLSVIMLLVCSVFMAGCDASQIMDVIGKIAQGVQQAMPAIKNVVDTFSNIFGNDNANNNNAAVDNTNANNNNQQAAEDNANTDANVVTVDPNAEDVAGTGGNNTNVAGQSATGIDDIISGAQISVPYEQVGTENTSAEAAQIKAKYGITILDGKSWKDEWNSATAEKWNAQQLAEFAAIMEKLPAGFRNCTKGFAMQKDIRDNDGNEPSGLGGNPIMISSKAVGTGGWVSMASLVVHEMTHQVQAKNPDVFRQWAAKFWPNGKQTRASISDYGNTDAGEDMAECVAEYYTNPEKLKQHDPERYEFIKQSVWK
;
A
#
# COMPACT_ATOMS: atom_id res chain seq x y z
N MET A 1 5.97 17.18 46.59
CA MET A 1 6.96 16.13 46.96
C MET A 1 6.90 14.82 46.16
N LYS A 2 5.83 14.49 45.42
CA LYS A 2 5.81 13.26 44.56
C LYS A 2 6.53 13.39 43.20
N LYS A 3 6.78 14.61 42.71
CA LYS A 3 7.49 14.83 41.43
C LYS A 3 9.02 14.73 41.53
N LEU A 4 9.61 14.97 42.70
CA LEU A 4 11.06 14.85 42.91
C LEU A 4 11.55 13.40 42.98
N ARG A 5 10.70 12.45 43.42
CA ARG A 5 11.05 11.02 43.43
C ARG A 5 11.15 10.39 42.03
N ARG A 6 10.47 10.94 41.02
CA ARG A 6 10.54 10.42 39.63
C ARG A 6 11.80 10.86 38.90
N LEU A 7 12.35 12.02 39.22
CA LEU A 7 13.61 12.52 38.63
C LEU A 7 14.83 11.74 39.14
N SER A 8 14.85 11.31 40.41
CA SER A 8 15.95 10.50 40.94
C SER A 8 16.02 9.09 40.34
N VAL A 9 14.91 8.50 39.91
CA VAL A 9 14.88 7.16 39.29
C VAL A 9 15.38 7.22 37.83
N ILE A 10 15.06 8.28 37.10
CA ILE A 10 15.52 8.48 35.71
C ILE A 10 17.03 8.78 35.67
N MET A 11 17.55 9.57 36.62
CA MET A 11 18.98 9.88 36.69
C MET A 11 19.83 8.65 37.09
N LEU A 12 19.27 7.72 37.87
CA LEU A 12 19.94 6.47 38.25
C LEU A 12 19.97 5.43 37.11
N LEU A 13 18.99 5.48 36.20
CA LEU A 13 18.87 4.59 35.02
C LEU A 13 19.78 5.05 33.86
N VAL A 14 20.09 6.34 33.78
CA VAL A 14 21.08 6.88 32.83
C VAL A 14 22.51 6.57 33.28
N CYS A 15 22.78 6.55 34.58
CA CYS A 15 24.10 6.17 35.11
C CYS A 15 24.43 4.67 34.93
N SER A 16 23.43 3.78 34.83
CA SER A 16 23.68 2.34 34.60
C SER A 16 24.04 1.99 33.15
N VAL A 17 23.76 2.89 32.18
CA VAL A 17 24.12 2.70 30.77
C VAL A 17 25.61 3.05 30.52
N PHE A 18 26.24 3.85 31.37
CA PHE A 18 27.65 4.22 31.23
C PHE A 18 28.64 3.30 31.98
N MET A 19 28.17 2.24 32.67
CA MET A 19 29.05 1.30 33.38
C MET A 19 29.19 -0.09 32.72
N ALA A 20 28.60 -0.32 31.55
CA ALA A 20 28.85 -1.53 30.75
C ALA A 20 29.89 -1.24 29.65
N GLY A 21 31.12 -0.94 30.07
CA GLY A 21 32.28 -0.68 29.20
C GLY A 21 32.89 -1.95 28.60
N CYS A 22 32.11 -2.73 27.85
CA CYS A 22 32.64 -3.90 27.13
C CYS A 22 31.86 -4.17 25.83
N ASP A 23 31.75 -3.18 24.92
CA ASP A 23 31.32 -3.51 23.56
C ASP A 23 31.68 -2.54 22.42
N ALA A 24 32.56 -1.57 22.67
CA ALA A 24 33.05 -0.68 21.60
C ALA A 24 33.82 -1.45 20.50
N SER A 25 34.38 -2.61 20.84
CA SER A 25 35.12 -3.47 19.90
C SER A 25 34.20 -4.22 18.93
N GLN A 26 32.99 -4.61 19.34
CA GLN A 26 32.05 -5.32 18.45
C GLN A 26 31.44 -4.37 17.41
N ILE A 27 31.21 -3.11 17.76
CA ILE A 27 30.69 -2.11 16.82
C ILE A 27 31.71 -1.79 15.71
N MET A 28 33.00 -1.70 16.06
CA MET A 28 34.08 -1.48 15.07
C MET A 28 34.28 -2.69 14.14
N ASP A 29 34.09 -3.92 14.64
CA ASP A 29 34.20 -5.13 13.85
C ASP A 29 33.03 -5.29 12.84
N VAL A 30 31.82 -4.86 13.23
CA VAL A 30 30.65 -4.80 12.33
C VAL A 30 30.86 -3.75 11.23
N ILE A 31 31.39 -2.57 11.56
CA ILE A 31 31.70 -1.53 10.56
C ILE A 31 32.78 -2.01 9.59
N GLY A 32 33.81 -2.72 10.08
CA GLY A 32 34.85 -3.32 9.24
C GLY A 32 34.32 -4.38 8.26
N LYS A 33 33.41 -5.25 8.72
CA LYS A 33 32.75 -6.27 7.89
C LYS A 33 31.83 -5.67 6.82
N ILE A 34 31.13 -4.58 7.13
CA ILE A 34 30.31 -3.85 6.15
C ILE A 34 31.19 -3.23 5.07
N ALA A 35 32.31 -2.60 5.45
CA ALA A 35 33.24 -1.99 4.49
C ALA A 35 33.87 -3.03 3.54
N GLN A 36 34.23 -4.22 4.06
CA GLN A 36 34.72 -5.33 3.23
C GLN A 36 33.65 -5.89 2.29
N GLY A 37 32.39 -6.03 2.76
CA GLY A 37 31.28 -6.48 1.93
C GLY A 37 30.98 -5.54 0.75
N VAL A 38 31.04 -4.23 0.99
CA VAL A 38 30.87 -3.21 -0.06
C VAL A 38 32.02 -3.23 -1.07
N GLN A 39 33.27 -3.41 -0.63
CA GLN A 39 34.41 -3.53 -1.54
C GLN A 39 34.36 -4.80 -2.40
N GLN A 40 33.87 -5.92 -1.86
CA GLN A 40 33.72 -7.16 -2.62
C GLN A 40 32.55 -7.12 -3.62
N ALA A 41 31.51 -6.33 -3.35
CA ALA A 41 30.34 -6.21 -4.22
C ALA A 41 30.55 -5.27 -5.43
N MET A 42 31.46 -4.29 -5.33
CA MET A 42 31.68 -3.30 -6.39
C MET A 42 32.03 -3.89 -7.79
N PRO A 43 32.91 -4.90 -7.92
CA PRO A 43 33.24 -5.49 -9.22
C PRO A 43 32.05 -6.21 -9.88
N ALA A 44 31.19 -6.85 -9.08
CA ALA A 44 29.99 -7.53 -9.56
C ALA A 44 28.94 -6.52 -10.07
N ILE A 45 28.77 -5.40 -9.36
CA ILE A 45 27.88 -4.31 -9.79
C ILE A 45 28.39 -3.69 -11.10
N LYS A 46 29.71 -3.51 -11.24
CA LYS A 46 30.30 -2.98 -12.48
C LYS A 46 30.06 -3.92 -13.68
N ASN A 47 30.23 -5.23 -13.50
CA ASN A 47 29.96 -6.22 -14.57
C ASN A 47 28.49 -6.22 -15.02
N VAL A 48 27.55 -5.99 -14.10
CA VAL A 48 26.12 -5.88 -14.43
C VAL A 48 25.86 -4.62 -15.26
N VAL A 49 26.44 -3.48 -14.88
CA VAL A 49 26.32 -2.21 -15.63
C VAL A 49 26.96 -2.31 -17.01
N ASP A 50 28.12 -2.96 -17.13
CA ASP A 50 28.79 -3.18 -18.42
C ASP A 50 27.98 -4.13 -19.32
N THR A 51 27.32 -5.15 -18.73
CA THR A 51 26.42 -6.06 -19.46
C THR A 51 25.18 -5.33 -19.98
N PHE A 52 24.57 -4.46 -19.17
CA PHE A 52 23.44 -3.65 -19.62
C PHE A 52 23.84 -2.61 -20.66
N SER A 53 25.03 -2.04 -20.56
CA SER A 53 25.55 -1.08 -21.55
C SER A 53 25.80 -1.74 -22.91
N ASN A 54 26.20 -3.01 -22.93
CA ASN A 54 26.34 -3.79 -24.17
C ASN A 54 25.00 -4.21 -24.79
N ILE A 55 23.94 -4.37 -23.99
CA ILE A 55 22.59 -4.74 -24.47
C ILE A 55 21.87 -3.54 -25.10
N PHE A 56 22.09 -2.34 -24.59
CA PHE A 56 21.39 -1.12 -25.05
C PHE A 56 22.26 -0.15 -25.87
N GLY A 57 23.56 -0.45 -26.04
CA GLY A 57 24.52 0.48 -26.63
C GLY A 57 24.92 0.22 -28.09
N ASN A 58 24.26 -0.67 -28.82
CA ASN A 58 24.71 -1.04 -30.18
C ASN A 58 23.63 -0.89 -31.26
N ASP A 59 23.14 0.33 -31.45
CA ASP A 59 22.39 0.74 -32.65
C ASP A 59 23.23 1.70 -33.50
N ASN A 60 24.19 1.17 -34.25
CA ASN A 60 24.53 1.72 -35.56
C ASN A 60 25.35 0.75 -36.44
N ALA A 61 24.79 0.44 -37.62
CA ALA A 61 25.42 -0.06 -38.87
C ALA A 61 25.03 -1.47 -39.36
N ASN A 62 24.00 -1.47 -40.24
CA ASN A 62 23.97 -2.03 -41.61
C ASN A 62 24.22 -3.54 -41.89
N ASN A 63 23.14 -4.16 -42.41
CA ASN A 63 23.05 -5.04 -43.60
C ASN A 63 24.02 -6.24 -43.77
N ASN A 64 23.48 -7.47 -43.71
CA ASN A 64 23.06 -8.24 -44.91
C ASN A 64 22.75 -9.71 -44.59
N ASN A 65 21.59 -10.15 -45.09
CA ASN A 65 21.35 -11.37 -45.88
C ASN A 65 21.76 -12.76 -45.32
N ALA A 66 20.78 -13.64 -45.08
CA ALA A 66 20.46 -14.76 -45.98
C ALA A 66 19.74 -15.95 -45.27
N ALA A 67 18.74 -16.48 -45.98
CA ALA A 67 18.29 -17.87 -46.10
C ALA A 67 17.78 -18.62 -44.85
N VAL A 68 16.48 -18.97 -44.74
CA VAL A 68 15.73 -20.06 -45.45
C VAL A 68 16.09 -21.47 -44.94
N ASP A 69 15.15 -22.10 -44.22
CA ASP A 69 14.52 -23.41 -44.51
C ASP A 69 13.56 -23.75 -43.34
N ASN A 70 12.23 -23.67 -43.47
CA ASN A 70 11.27 -24.51 -44.17
C ASN A 70 10.98 -25.90 -43.51
N THR A 71 9.69 -26.08 -43.17
CA THR A 71 8.92 -27.33 -43.12
C THR A 71 9.35 -28.47 -42.20
N ASN A 72 8.47 -28.80 -41.23
CA ASN A 72 7.64 -30.00 -41.40
C ASN A 72 6.39 -29.98 -40.51
N ALA A 73 5.23 -30.09 -41.18
CA ALA A 73 3.97 -30.49 -40.59
C ALA A 73 3.88 -32.02 -40.58
N ASN A 74 3.32 -32.62 -39.52
CA ASN A 74 2.41 -33.75 -39.74
C ASN A 74 1.43 -33.96 -38.57
N ASN A 75 0.17 -34.17 -38.95
CA ASN A 75 -1.00 -34.43 -38.12
C ASN A 75 -1.07 -35.91 -37.70
N ASN A 76 -1.72 -36.21 -36.57
CA ASN A 76 -3.07 -36.82 -36.53
C ASN A 76 -3.48 -37.37 -35.13
N ASN A 77 -4.63 -36.88 -34.67
CA ASN A 77 -5.80 -37.54 -34.05
C ASN A 77 -5.68 -38.76 -33.12
N GLN A 78 -6.26 -38.64 -31.92
CA GLN A 78 -7.48 -39.33 -31.41
C GLN A 78 -7.72 -38.87 -29.96
N GLN A 79 -8.69 -37.98 -29.66
CA GLN A 79 -10.13 -38.16 -29.45
C GLN A 79 -10.54 -39.12 -28.31
N ALA A 80 -10.89 -38.47 -27.19
CA ALA A 80 -12.02 -38.66 -26.27
C ALA A 80 -12.33 -40.04 -25.65
N ALA A 81 -12.42 -40.06 -24.31
CA ALA A 81 -13.61 -40.49 -23.59
C ALA A 81 -13.66 -39.84 -22.19
N GLU A 82 -14.86 -39.35 -21.86
CA GLU A 82 -15.28 -38.71 -20.61
C GLU A 82 -15.44 -39.76 -19.49
N ASP A 83 -15.30 -39.33 -18.22
CA ASP A 83 -16.28 -39.71 -17.20
C ASP A 83 -16.28 -38.78 -15.97
N ASN A 84 -17.50 -38.54 -15.49
CA ASN A 84 -17.95 -37.60 -14.46
C ASN A 84 -17.44 -37.90 -13.04
N ALA A 85 -17.18 -36.83 -12.26
CA ALA A 85 -17.47 -36.82 -10.83
C ALA A 85 -17.77 -35.39 -10.32
N ASN A 86 -19.05 -35.23 -9.99
CA ASN A 86 -19.79 -34.11 -9.44
C ASN A 86 -19.28 -33.62 -8.06
N THR A 87 -19.08 -32.32 -7.87
CA THR A 87 -19.17 -31.64 -6.55
C THR A 87 -19.66 -30.20 -6.72
N ASP A 88 -20.97 -30.04 -6.54
CA ASP A 88 -21.74 -28.92 -6.00
C ASP A 88 -21.11 -27.51 -5.99
N ALA A 89 -21.38 -26.76 -7.06
CA ALA A 89 -21.34 -25.30 -7.01
C ALA A 89 -22.59 -24.77 -6.28
N ASN A 90 -22.38 -23.99 -5.22
CA ASN A 90 -23.42 -23.25 -4.51
C ASN A 90 -23.97 -22.15 -5.44
N VAL A 91 -24.96 -22.49 -6.27
CA VAL A 91 -25.69 -21.54 -7.10
C VAL A 91 -26.69 -20.79 -6.21
N VAL A 92 -26.34 -19.56 -5.82
CA VAL A 92 -27.31 -18.61 -5.27
C VAL A 92 -28.16 -18.11 -6.44
N THR A 93 -29.36 -18.65 -6.60
CA THR A 93 -30.38 -18.06 -7.48
C THR A 93 -30.96 -16.82 -6.81
N VAL A 94 -30.60 -15.63 -7.30
CA VAL A 94 -31.30 -14.38 -6.98
C VAL A 94 -32.52 -14.29 -7.89
N ASP A 95 -33.73 -14.27 -7.32
CA ASP A 95 -34.96 -14.02 -8.06
C ASP A 95 -34.98 -12.54 -8.51
N PRO A 96 -34.98 -12.25 -9.83
CA PRO A 96 -34.96 -10.87 -10.33
C PRO A 96 -36.26 -10.10 -10.09
N ASN A 97 -37.30 -10.72 -9.48
CA ASN A 97 -38.59 -10.09 -9.20
C ASN A 97 -38.98 -10.07 -7.71
N ALA A 98 -38.04 -10.34 -6.80
CA ALA A 98 -38.29 -10.13 -5.37
C ALA A 98 -38.30 -8.62 -5.05
N GLU A 99 -39.48 -7.99 -5.14
CA GLU A 99 -39.74 -6.68 -4.56
C GLU A 99 -39.70 -6.78 -3.03
N ASP A 100 -38.63 -6.26 -2.40
CA ASP A 100 -38.63 -6.05 -0.95
C ASP A 100 -39.20 -4.65 -0.65
N VAL A 101 -40.52 -4.60 -0.48
CA VAL A 101 -41.25 -3.36 -0.12
C VAL A 101 -42.05 -3.57 1.17
N ALA A 102 -41.71 -2.71 2.14
CA ALA A 102 -42.40 -2.35 3.39
C ALA A 102 -42.31 -3.34 4.57
N GLY A 103 -41.84 -2.99 5.76
CA GLY A 103 -41.50 -1.70 6.37
C GLY A 103 -42.18 -1.58 7.74
N THR A 104 -41.44 -1.24 8.81
CA THR A 104 -42.06 -0.63 10.00
C THR A 104 -41.05 0.19 10.78
N GLY A 105 -41.33 1.49 10.92
CA GLY A 105 -40.58 2.39 11.78
C GLY A 105 -40.66 1.97 13.26
N GLY A 106 -39.52 2.04 13.92
CA GLY A 106 -39.39 1.96 15.36
C GLY A 106 -38.28 2.92 15.81
N ASN A 107 -38.69 4.06 16.38
CA ASN A 107 -37.82 4.89 17.20
C ASN A 107 -37.20 4.00 18.29
N ASN A 108 -35.88 3.83 18.29
CA ASN A 108 -35.16 3.30 19.44
C ASN A 108 -33.88 4.10 19.68
N THR A 109 -33.99 5.01 20.65
CA THR A 109 -33.00 5.33 21.68
C THR A 109 -31.55 5.01 21.38
N ASN A 110 -30.78 6.10 21.22
CA ASN A 110 -29.34 6.19 21.41
C ASN A 110 -28.83 5.24 22.52
N VAL A 111 -28.03 4.26 22.12
CA VAL A 111 -27.07 3.58 22.98
C VAL A 111 -25.70 3.83 22.39
N ALA A 112 -24.82 4.42 23.19
CA ALA A 112 -23.46 4.78 22.82
C ALA A 112 -22.65 3.55 22.34
N GLY A 113 -22.06 3.69 21.16
CA GLY A 113 -21.18 2.71 20.51
C GLY A 113 -21.18 2.99 19.01
N GLN A 114 -20.03 3.33 18.44
CA GLN A 114 -19.86 3.80 17.06
C GLN A 114 -20.77 3.05 16.07
N SER A 115 -21.57 3.81 15.33
CA SER A 115 -22.32 3.30 14.19
C SER A 115 -21.31 2.67 13.23
N ALA A 116 -21.46 1.40 12.91
CA ALA A 116 -20.75 0.82 11.79
C ALA A 116 -21.12 1.67 10.56
N THR A 117 -20.17 2.44 10.04
CA THR A 117 -20.33 3.20 8.81
C THR A 117 -20.79 2.22 7.73
N GLY A 118 -21.82 2.57 6.97
CA GLY A 118 -22.33 1.67 5.93
C GLY A 118 -21.23 1.35 4.92
N ILE A 119 -21.20 0.12 4.41
CA ILE A 119 -20.18 -0.27 3.40
C ILE A 119 -20.21 0.66 2.19
N ASP A 120 -21.40 1.09 1.76
CA ASP A 120 -21.54 2.04 0.65
C ASP A 120 -21.10 3.47 1.02
N ASP A 121 -21.18 3.86 2.29
CA ASP A 121 -20.65 5.16 2.77
C ASP A 121 -19.12 5.15 2.73
N ILE A 122 -18.49 4.04 3.13
CA ILE A 122 -17.03 3.86 3.07
C ILE A 122 -16.55 3.91 1.61
N ILE A 123 -17.22 3.18 0.71
CA ILE A 123 -16.91 3.19 -0.74
C ILE A 123 -17.01 4.61 -1.29
N SER A 124 -18.07 5.34 -0.94
CA SER A 124 -18.30 6.70 -1.42
C SER A 124 -17.26 7.69 -0.85
N GLY A 125 -16.90 7.54 0.42
CA GLY A 125 -15.85 8.36 1.06
C GLY A 125 -14.48 8.17 0.40
N ALA A 126 -14.13 6.94 0.00
CA ALA A 126 -12.88 6.66 -0.73
C ALA A 126 -12.85 7.27 -2.15
N GLN A 127 -13.99 7.67 -2.71
CA GLN A 127 -14.11 8.28 -4.03
C GLN A 127 -14.00 9.81 -4.03
N ILE A 128 -13.79 10.45 -2.87
CA ILE A 128 -13.64 11.91 -2.81
C ILE A 128 -12.48 12.34 -3.71
N SER A 129 -12.80 13.16 -4.71
CA SER A 129 -11.81 13.71 -5.63
C SER A 129 -11.68 15.21 -5.41
N VAL A 130 -10.45 15.63 -5.14
CA VAL A 130 -10.09 17.03 -5.04
C VAL A 130 -9.37 17.40 -6.35
N PRO A 131 -9.69 18.53 -7.00
CA PRO A 131 -8.99 18.94 -8.20
C PRO A 131 -7.49 19.07 -7.96
N TYR A 132 -6.68 18.53 -8.87
CA TYR A 132 -5.23 18.38 -8.69
C TYR A 132 -4.55 19.73 -8.45
N GLU A 133 -5.03 20.78 -9.12
CA GLU A 133 -4.52 22.14 -9.02
C GLU A 133 -4.74 22.79 -7.65
N GLN A 134 -5.69 22.28 -6.85
CA GLN A 134 -5.94 22.78 -5.49
C GLN A 134 -4.94 22.23 -4.48
N VAL A 135 -4.51 20.98 -4.67
CA VAL A 135 -3.66 20.26 -3.73
C VAL A 135 -2.19 20.22 -4.15
N GLY A 136 -1.88 20.56 -5.40
CA GLY A 136 -0.50 20.59 -5.86
C GLY A 136 -0.28 21.17 -7.26
N THR A 137 0.96 21.02 -7.71
CA THR A 137 1.42 21.26 -9.09
C THR A 137 2.22 20.05 -9.54
N GLU A 138 2.02 19.61 -10.79
CA GLU A 138 2.75 18.46 -11.33
C GLU A 138 4.26 18.65 -11.22
N ASN A 139 4.93 17.67 -10.62
CA ASN A 139 6.37 17.65 -10.44
C ASN A 139 7.04 17.37 -11.79
N THR A 140 7.97 18.25 -12.19
CA THR A 140 8.61 18.23 -13.51
C THR A 140 9.97 17.52 -13.53
N SER A 141 10.36 16.86 -12.44
CA SER A 141 11.58 16.04 -12.40
C SER A 141 11.51 14.85 -13.36
N ALA A 142 12.68 14.35 -13.76
CA ALA A 142 12.77 13.19 -14.65
C ALA A 142 12.17 11.93 -13.99
N GLU A 143 12.39 11.75 -12.69
CA GLU A 143 11.88 10.63 -11.91
C GLU A 143 10.35 10.66 -11.84
N ALA A 144 9.74 11.82 -11.58
CA ALA A 144 8.29 11.98 -11.59
C ALA A 144 7.69 11.69 -12.98
N ALA A 145 8.34 12.17 -14.05
CA ALA A 145 7.92 11.89 -15.41
C ALA A 145 7.99 10.38 -15.75
N GLN A 146 9.03 9.68 -15.28
CA GLN A 146 9.17 8.23 -15.44
C GLN A 146 8.08 7.46 -14.67
N ILE A 147 7.76 7.86 -13.44
CA ILE A 147 6.67 7.28 -12.65
C ILE A 147 5.35 7.43 -13.41
N LYS A 148 5.07 8.62 -13.95
CA LYS A 148 3.85 8.87 -14.74
C LYS A 148 3.82 8.04 -16.02
N ALA A 149 4.91 7.98 -16.76
CA ALA A 149 4.99 7.23 -18.01
C ALA A 149 4.85 5.71 -17.79
N LYS A 150 5.49 5.16 -16.75
CA LYS A 150 5.51 3.71 -16.49
C LYS A 150 4.26 3.21 -15.76
N TYR A 151 3.74 3.99 -14.81
CA TYR A 151 2.67 3.56 -13.91
C TYR A 151 1.36 4.32 -14.07
N GLY A 152 1.33 5.39 -14.86
CA GLY A 152 0.14 6.23 -15.03
C GLY A 152 -0.21 7.05 -13.79
N ILE A 153 0.76 7.27 -12.89
CA ILE A 153 0.57 8.02 -11.64
C ILE A 153 1.20 9.40 -11.78
N THR A 154 0.39 10.43 -11.64
CA THR A 154 0.85 11.83 -11.62
C THR A 154 1.36 12.20 -10.24
N ILE A 155 2.58 12.71 -10.17
CA ILE A 155 3.20 13.16 -8.93
C ILE A 155 3.05 14.67 -8.82
N LEU A 156 2.54 15.14 -7.68
CA LEU A 156 2.33 16.54 -7.39
C LEU A 156 3.25 16.99 -6.25
N ASP A 157 3.95 18.09 -6.47
CA ASP A 157 4.48 18.91 -5.38
C ASP A 157 3.29 19.60 -4.71
N GLY A 158 3.14 19.42 -3.39
CA GLY A 158 1.98 19.87 -2.65
C GLY A 158 1.83 21.37 -2.58
N LYS A 159 0.59 21.79 -2.44
CA LYS A 159 0.17 23.14 -2.07
C LYS A 159 -0.54 23.09 -0.73
N SER A 160 -0.52 24.22 -0.03
CA SER A 160 -1.38 24.39 1.12
C SER A 160 -2.83 24.28 0.68
N TRP A 161 -3.57 23.41 1.34
CA TRP A 161 -4.94 23.09 1.00
C TRP A 161 -5.78 23.00 2.28
N LYS A 162 -7.07 23.29 2.17
CA LYS A 162 -8.03 23.19 3.27
C LYS A 162 -9.43 22.99 2.73
N ASP A 163 -10.19 22.10 3.36
CA ASP A 163 -11.64 22.01 3.22
C ASP A 163 -12.34 22.25 4.58
N GLU A 164 -13.58 21.79 4.70
CA GLU A 164 -14.35 21.90 5.95
C GLU A 164 -13.75 21.06 7.09
N TRP A 165 -13.04 19.96 6.79
CA TRP A 165 -12.65 18.91 7.73
C TRP A 165 -11.15 18.79 7.94
N ASN A 166 -10.37 19.15 6.93
CA ASN A 166 -8.97 18.85 6.79
C ASN A 166 -8.18 20.06 6.29
N SER A 167 -6.90 20.08 6.62
CA SER A 167 -5.93 21.01 6.06
C SER A 167 -4.59 20.32 5.82
N ALA A 168 -3.84 20.83 4.86
CA ALA A 168 -2.50 20.35 4.54
C ALA A 168 -1.55 21.52 4.33
N THR A 169 -0.31 21.36 4.76
CA THR A 169 0.78 22.31 4.50
C THR A 169 1.60 21.83 3.31
N ALA A 170 1.91 22.74 2.37
CA ALA A 170 2.72 22.43 1.19
C ALA A 170 4.07 21.77 1.51
N GLU A 171 4.46 20.78 0.71
CA GLU A 171 5.82 20.23 0.65
C GLU A 171 6.12 19.71 -0.76
N LYS A 172 7.39 19.49 -1.07
CA LYS A 172 7.81 18.90 -2.34
C LYS A 172 8.32 17.48 -2.17
N TRP A 173 8.20 16.70 -3.24
CA TRP A 173 8.90 15.43 -3.31
C TRP A 173 10.40 15.66 -3.39
N ASN A 174 11.17 14.93 -2.59
CA ASN A 174 12.62 14.84 -2.78
C ASN A 174 12.99 13.58 -3.59
N ALA A 175 14.23 13.54 -4.10
CA ALA A 175 14.69 12.45 -4.97
C ALA A 175 14.65 11.07 -4.29
N GLN A 176 14.95 11.00 -2.99
CA GLN A 176 14.90 9.75 -2.23
C GLN A 176 13.46 9.23 -2.13
N GLN A 177 12.49 10.10 -1.84
CA GLN A 177 11.08 9.78 -1.78
C GLN A 177 10.54 9.31 -3.13
N LEU A 178 10.94 9.95 -4.24
CA LEU A 178 10.55 9.52 -5.58
C LEU A 178 11.12 8.14 -5.92
N ALA A 179 12.38 7.88 -5.56
CA ALA A 179 13.01 6.58 -5.78
C ALA A 179 12.34 5.47 -4.95
N GLU A 180 12.02 5.76 -3.69
CA GLU A 180 11.29 4.83 -2.81
C GLU A 180 9.87 4.56 -3.36
N PHE A 181 9.14 5.61 -3.74
CA PHE A 181 7.81 5.49 -4.35
C PHE A 181 7.85 4.65 -5.64
N ALA A 182 8.82 4.90 -6.53
CA ALA A 182 8.99 4.13 -7.76
C ALA A 182 9.29 2.64 -7.47
N ALA A 183 10.12 2.35 -6.46
CA ALA A 183 10.41 0.99 -6.02
C ALA A 183 9.17 0.30 -5.41
N ILE A 184 8.31 1.06 -4.72
CA ILE A 184 7.03 0.55 -4.23
C ILE A 184 6.16 0.16 -5.41
N MET A 185 5.98 1.10 -6.35
CA MET A 185 5.16 0.88 -7.55
C MET A 185 5.62 -0.33 -8.34
N GLU A 186 6.93 -0.55 -8.53
CA GLU A 186 7.45 -1.71 -9.28
C GLU A 186 6.89 -3.05 -8.76
N LYS A 187 6.76 -3.19 -7.44
CA LYS A 187 6.33 -4.44 -6.80
C LYS A 187 4.82 -4.64 -6.77
N LEU A 188 4.04 -3.59 -6.96
CA LEU A 188 2.58 -3.68 -6.93
C LEU A 188 2.05 -4.37 -8.20
N PRO A 189 0.93 -5.09 -8.14
CA PRO A 189 0.26 -5.58 -9.34
C PRO A 189 -0.32 -4.42 -10.18
N ALA A 190 -0.43 -4.61 -11.50
CA ALA A 190 -0.97 -3.57 -12.37
C ALA A 190 -2.44 -3.25 -12.06
N GLY A 191 -3.26 -4.26 -11.73
CA GLY A 191 -4.65 -4.07 -11.34
C GLY A 191 -4.79 -3.17 -10.11
N PHE A 192 -3.92 -3.38 -9.11
CA PHE A 192 -3.84 -2.56 -7.91
C PHE A 192 -3.44 -1.11 -8.24
N ARG A 193 -2.33 -0.92 -8.97
CA ARG A 193 -1.84 0.43 -9.33
C ARG A 193 -2.86 1.25 -10.13
N ASN A 194 -3.57 0.61 -11.05
CA ASN A 194 -4.48 1.28 -11.97
C ASN A 194 -5.69 1.95 -11.27
N CYS A 195 -5.95 1.60 -10.01
CA CYS A 195 -7.02 2.20 -9.20
C CYS A 195 -6.68 3.63 -8.75
N THR A 196 -5.41 4.00 -8.71
CA THR A 196 -4.93 5.32 -8.26
C THR A 196 -4.34 6.11 -9.43
N LYS A 197 -4.52 7.44 -9.45
CA LYS A 197 -4.05 8.30 -10.56
C LYS A 197 -3.05 9.38 -10.16
N GLY A 198 -2.93 9.70 -8.88
CA GLY A 198 -1.95 10.69 -8.46
C GLY A 198 -1.75 10.77 -6.96
N PHE A 199 -0.61 11.35 -6.61
CA PHE A 199 -0.19 11.61 -5.24
C PHE A 199 0.33 13.03 -5.10
N ALA A 200 0.02 13.66 -3.96
CA ALA A 200 0.59 14.94 -3.55
C ALA A 200 1.38 14.77 -2.25
N MET A 201 2.62 15.28 -2.24
CA MET A 201 3.42 15.35 -1.01
C MET A 201 3.02 16.59 -0.21
N GLN A 202 2.67 16.41 1.05
CA GLN A 202 2.37 17.49 1.99
C GLN A 202 3.35 17.42 3.15
N LYS A 203 3.61 18.52 3.83
CA LYS A 203 4.51 18.54 5.00
C LYS A 203 3.85 17.87 6.19
N ASP A 204 2.65 18.35 6.50
CA ASP A 204 1.73 17.78 7.46
C ASP A 204 0.30 17.89 6.94
N ILE A 205 -0.56 17.05 7.49
CA ILE A 205 -1.99 17.04 7.26
C ILE A 205 -2.64 17.10 8.65
N ARG A 206 -3.73 17.84 8.78
CA ARG A 206 -4.48 17.98 10.03
C ARG A 206 -5.96 17.86 9.80
N ASP A 207 -6.64 17.14 10.68
CA ASP A 207 -8.11 17.20 10.79
C ASP A 207 -8.55 18.37 11.69
N ASN A 208 -9.86 18.57 11.79
CA ASN A 208 -10.46 19.62 12.63
C ASN A 208 -10.25 19.42 14.14
N ASP A 209 -9.96 18.19 14.57
CA ASP A 209 -9.68 17.86 15.97
C ASP A 209 -8.20 18.10 16.33
N GLY A 210 -7.39 18.46 15.33
CA GLY A 210 -5.96 18.74 15.48
C GLY A 210 -5.08 17.49 15.42
N ASN A 211 -5.65 16.32 15.09
CA ASN A 211 -4.87 15.12 14.82
C ASN A 211 -4.05 15.30 13.54
N GLU A 212 -2.95 14.56 13.43
CA GLU A 212 -2.05 14.61 12.27
C GLU A 212 -2.10 13.28 11.51
N PRO A 213 -3.11 13.06 10.64
CA PRO A 213 -3.15 11.87 9.81
C PRO A 213 -1.91 11.81 8.90
N SER A 214 -1.40 10.60 8.68
CA SER A 214 -0.23 10.39 7.82
C SER A 214 -0.56 10.52 6.34
N GLY A 215 -1.80 10.24 5.95
CA GLY A 215 -2.31 10.37 4.60
C GLY A 215 -3.80 10.72 4.59
N LEU A 216 -4.28 11.12 3.43
CA LEU A 216 -5.70 11.25 3.13
C LEU A 216 -5.97 10.56 1.79
N GLY A 217 -6.86 9.58 1.84
CA GLY A 217 -7.38 8.91 0.66
C GLY A 217 -8.10 9.87 -0.30
N GLY A 218 -8.37 9.38 -1.49
CA GLY A 218 -9.04 10.13 -2.56
C GLY A 218 -8.20 10.17 -3.84
N ASN A 219 -8.57 11.08 -4.74
CA ASN A 219 -7.84 11.28 -5.99
C ASN A 219 -7.61 12.78 -6.27
N PRO A 220 -6.37 13.29 -6.10
CA PRO A 220 -5.14 12.55 -5.77
C PRO A 220 -5.05 12.21 -4.27
N ILE A 221 -4.25 11.20 -3.92
CA ILE A 221 -3.94 10.86 -2.52
C ILE A 221 -2.95 11.89 -1.98
N MET A 222 -3.16 12.39 -0.76
CA MET A 222 -2.20 13.26 -0.08
C MET A 222 -1.43 12.46 0.96
N ILE A 223 -0.10 12.59 0.99
CA ILE A 223 0.75 11.93 2.00
C ILE A 223 1.65 12.93 2.73
N SER A 224 1.87 12.69 4.02
CA SER A 224 2.67 13.55 4.89
C SER A 224 4.16 13.17 4.87
N SER A 225 5.01 14.09 4.43
CA SER A 225 6.46 13.97 4.43
C SER A 225 7.02 13.83 5.85
N LYS A 226 6.38 14.47 6.84
CA LYS A 226 6.72 14.34 8.25
C LYS A 226 6.46 12.92 8.76
N ALA A 227 5.41 12.27 8.27
CA ALA A 227 5.04 10.91 8.68
C ALA A 227 5.98 9.85 8.11
N VAL A 228 6.39 10.00 6.84
CA VAL A 228 7.21 9.02 6.10
C VAL A 228 8.71 9.36 6.04
N GLY A 229 9.09 10.55 6.50
CA GLY A 229 10.46 11.05 6.46
C GLY A 229 11.37 10.43 7.52
N THR A 230 12.60 10.93 7.61
CA THR A 230 13.55 10.49 8.64
C THR A 230 13.01 10.78 10.05
N GLY A 231 12.87 9.75 10.87
CA GLY A 231 12.26 9.86 12.21
C GLY A 231 10.73 9.91 12.20
N GLY A 232 10.11 9.67 11.05
CA GLY A 232 8.67 9.48 10.91
C GLY A 232 8.17 8.21 11.61
N TRP A 233 6.85 8.11 11.79
CA TRP A 233 6.21 7.02 12.55
C TRP A 233 5.60 5.94 11.66
N VAL A 234 5.61 6.11 10.33
CA VAL A 234 5.11 5.12 9.36
C VAL A 234 6.06 5.04 8.17
N SER A 235 6.20 3.85 7.57
CA SER A 235 6.98 3.71 6.35
C SER A 235 6.20 4.22 5.14
N MET A 236 6.90 4.74 4.12
CA MET A 236 6.24 5.15 2.87
C MET A 236 5.52 3.98 2.21
N ALA A 237 6.12 2.78 2.22
CA ALA A 237 5.51 1.57 1.71
C ALA A 237 4.16 1.26 2.36
N SER A 238 4.11 1.25 3.69
CA SER A 238 2.87 0.95 4.42
C SER A 238 1.80 2.00 4.12
N LEU A 239 2.15 3.28 4.19
CA LEU A 239 1.20 4.37 3.97
C LEU A 239 0.67 4.37 2.53
N VAL A 240 1.55 4.32 1.53
CA VAL A 240 1.14 4.35 0.12
C VAL A 240 0.22 3.19 -0.21
N VAL A 241 0.54 1.97 0.25
CA VAL A 241 -0.30 0.79 -0.03
C VAL A 241 -1.62 0.84 0.72
N HIS A 242 -1.62 1.33 1.96
CA HIS A 242 -2.84 1.58 2.73
C HIS A 242 -3.78 2.52 1.95
N GLU A 243 -3.31 3.71 1.57
CA GLU A 243 -4.14 4.71 0.90
C GLU A 243 -4.62 4.25 -0.49
N MET A 244 -3.77 3.52 -1.22
CA MET A 244 -4.17 2.90 -2.50
C MET A 244 -5.22 1.82 -2.31
N THR A 245 -5.25 1.13 -1.16
CA THR A 245 -6.27 0.11 -0.88
C THR A 245 -7.65 0.73 -0.80
N HIS A 246 -7.79 1.94 -0.25
CA HIS A 246 -9.06 2.67 -0.33
C HIS A 246 -9.50 2.94 -1.78
N GLN A 247 -8.55 3.26 -2.66
CA GLN A 247 -8.87 3.41 -4.09
C GLN A 247 -9.27 2.07 -4.74
N VAL A 248 -8.69 0.95 -4.31
CA VAL A 248 -9.13 -0.38 -4.73
C VAL A 248 -10.54 -0.69 -4.25
N GLN A 249 -10.89 -0.37 -3.00
CA GLN A 249 -12.24 -0.52 -2.46
C GLN A 249 -13.25 0.27 -3.29
N ALA A 250 -12.92 1.53 -3.61
CA ALA A 250 -13.74 2.41 -4.43
C ALA A 250 -13.94 1.92 -5.87
N LYS A 251 -12.91 1.31 -6.49
CA LYS A 251 -12.94 0.84 -7.88
C LYS A 251 -13.47 -0.59 -8.03
N ASN A 252 -13.37 -1.39 -6.98
CA ASN A 252 -13.78 -2.79 -6.96
C ASN A 252 -14.71 -3.02 -5.76
N PRO A 253 -15.90 -2.37 -5.74
CA PRO A 253 -16.78 -2.38 -4.57
C PRO A 253 -17.22 -3.80 -4.19
N ASP A 254 -17.33 -4.72 -5.15
CA ASP A 254 -17.69 -6.11 -4.87
C ASP A 254 -16.60 -6.88 -4.12
N VAL A 255 -15.32 -6.58 -4.37
CA VAL A 255 -14.20 -7.16 -3.59
C VAL A 255 -14.27 -6.67 -2.15
N PHE A 256 -14.55 -5.39 -1.94
CA PHE A 256 -14.70 -4.84 -0.60
C PHE A 256 -15.95 -5.37 0.11
N ARG A 257 -17.09 -5.50 -0.57
CA ARG A 257 -18.29 -6.15 -0.02
C ARG A 257 -18.02 -7.59 0.40
N GLN A 258 -17.26 -8.35 -0.39
CA GLN A 258 -16.84 -9.71 -0.03
C GLN A 258 -15.93 -9.71 1.20
N TRP A 259 -14.99 -8.77 1.31
CA TRP A 259 -14.17 -8.59 2.51
C TRP A 259 -15.04 -8.33 3.74
N ALA A 260 -15.94 -7.35 3.66
CA ALA A 260 -16.82 -6.96 4.75
C ALA A 260 -17.76 -8.10 5.16
N ALA A 261 -18.37 -8.80 4.19
CA ALA A 261 -19.24 -9.94 4.47
C ALA A 261 -18.49 -11.07 5.18
N LYS A 262 -17.22 -11.29 4.83
CA LYS A 262 -16.40 -12.37 5.40
C LYS A 262 -15.83 -12.02 6.77
N PHE A 263 -15.24 -10.84 6.91
CA PHE A 263 -14.46 -10.48 8.11
C PHE A 263 -15.22 -9.55 9.06
N TRP A 264 -16.25 -8.87 8.58
CA TRP A 264 -17.08 -7.90 9.32
C TRP A 264 -18.60 -8.18 9.24
N PRO A 265 -19.07 -9.43 9.42
CA PRO A 265 -20.48 -9.75 9.33
C PRO A 265 -21.29 -8.94 10.34
N ASN A 266 -22.41 -8.35 9.87
CA ASN A 266 -23.26 -7.47 10.68
C ASN A 266 -22.51 -6.26 11.27
N GLY A 267 -21.50 -5.75 10.57
CA GLY A 267 -20.73 -4.57 10.99
C GLY A 267 -19.80 -4.83 12.17
N LYS A 268 -19.47 -6.09 12.47
CA LYS A 268 -18.57 -6.47 13.56
C LYS A 268 -17.48 -7.39 13.07
N GLN A 269 -16.24 -7.07 13.44
CA GLN A 269 -15.11 -7.92 13.14
C GLN A 269 -15.24 -9.32 13.75
N THR A 270 -14.93 -10.34 12.96
CA THR A 270 -14.82 -11.74 13.40
C THR A 270 -13.58 -11.99 14.26
N ARG A 271 -12.50 -11.25 13.97
CA ARG A 271 -11.24 -11.23 14.69
C ARG A 271 -10.62 -9.84 14.57
N ALA A 272 -9.88 -9.44 15.60
CA ALA A 272 -9.06 -8.24 15.56
C ALA A 272 -8.23 -8.16 14.26
N SER A 273 -8.08 -6.95 13.75
CA SER A 273 -7.20 -6.62 12.63
C SER A 273 -5.73 -6.75 13.03
N ILE A 274 -4.84 -6.63 12.05
CA ILE A 274 -3.38 -6.65 12.25
C ILE A 274 -2.87 -5.44 13.05
N SER A 275 -3.67 -4.39 13.13
CA SER A 275 -3.40 -3.16 13.87
C SER A 275 -4.63 -2.69 14.65
N ASP A 276 -4.39 -1.82 15.64
CA ASP A 276 -5.49 -1.20 16.40
C ASP A 276 -6.35 -0.30 15.53
N TYR A 277 -5.74 0.42 14.57
CA TYR A 277 -6.46 1.30 13.65
C TYR A 277 -7.37 0.51 12.70
N GLY A 278 -6.92 -0.65 12.22
CA GLY A 278 -7.75 -1.55 11.42
C GLY A 278 -8.95 -2.12 12.16
N ASN A 279 -9.05 -2.01 13.49
CA ASN A 279 -10.26 -2.37 14.24
C ASN A 279 -11.37 -1.30 14.17
N THR A 280 -11.16 -0.18 13.47
CA THR A 280 -12.13 0.93 13.40
C THR A 280 -13.33 0.56 12.55
N ASP A 281 -13.09 0.08 11.32
CA ASP A 281 -14.13 -0.39 10.41
C ASP A 281 -13.55 -1.36 9.36
N ALA A 282 -14.42 -1.91 8.52
CA ALA A 282 -14.04 -2.88 7.49
C ALA A 282 -13.09 -2.32 6.44
N GLY A 283 -13.19 -1.02 6.11
CA GLY A 283 -12.36 -0.34 5.13
C GLY A 283 -10.93 -0.19 5.64
N GLU A 284 -10.78 0.27 6.87
CA GLU A 284 -9.49 0.40 7.54
C GLU A 284 -8.84 -0.97 7.80
N ASP A 285 -9.63 -1.98 8.21
CA ASP A 285 -9.13 -3.36 8.35
C ASP A 285 -8.49 -3.88 7.05
N MET A 286 -9.19 -3.68 5.92
CA MET A 286 -8.68 -4.11 4.62
C MET A 286 -7.42 -3.33 4.22
N ALA A 287 -7.39 -2.01 4.42
CA ALA A 287 -6.25 -1.18 4.08
C ALA A 287 -4.99 -1.55 4.88
N GLU A 288 -5.14 -1.72 6.20
CA GLU A 288 -4.07 -2.14 7.10
C GLU A 288 -3.57 -3.56 6.78
N CYS A 289 -4.47 -4.51 6.53
CA CYS A 289 -4.07 -5.87 6.19
C CYS A 289 -3.38 -5.95 4.82
N VAL A 290 -3.81 -5.17 3.82
CA VAL A 290 -3.17 -5.13 2.51
C VAL A 290 -1.79 -4.46 2.58
N ALA A 291 -1.64 -3.40 3.38
CA ALA A 291 -0.34 -2.80 3.66
C ALA A 291 0.62 -3.77 4.37
N GLU A 292 0.13 -4.56 5.32
CA GLU A 292 0.94 -5.61 5.96
C GLU A 292 1.26 -6.75 4.98
N TYR A 293 0.32 -7.17 4.13
CA TYR A 293 0.58 -8.17 3.09
C TYR A 293 1.75 -7.76 2.20
N TYR A 294 1.83 -6.48 1.85
CA TYR A 294 2.92 -5.93 1.06
C TYR A 294 4.25 -5.87 1.81
N THR A 295 4.25 -5.38 3.05
CA THR A 295 5.47 -5.08 3.80
C THR A 295 6.03 -6.29 4.56
N ASN A 296 5.16 -7.14 5.09
CA ASN A 296 5.52 -8.33 5.87
C ASN A 296 4.45 -9.44 5.72
N PRO A 297 4.38 -10.09 4.55
CA PRO A 297 3.37 -11.10 4.24
C PRO A 297 3.33 -12.26 5.24
N GLU A 298 4.49 -12.64 5.79
CA GLU A 298 4.58 -13.74 6.76
C GLU A 298 3.93 -13.38 8.10
N LYS A 299 4.07 -12.14 8.57
CA LYS A 299 3.39 -11.67 9.78
C LYS A 299 1.87 -11.71 9.60
N LEU A 300 1.36 -11.22 8.46
CA LEU A 300 -0.06 -11.29 8.18
C LEU A 300 -0.54 -12.75 8.11
N LYS A 301 0.20 -13.62 7.42
CA LYS A 301 -0.16 -15.04 7.28
C LYS A 301 -0.21 -15.77 8.63
N GLN A 302 0.70 -15.43 9.55
CA GLN A 302 0.71 -16.00 10.91
C GLN A 302 -0.44 -15.47 11.76
N HIS A 303 -0.75 -14.18 11.64
CA HIS A 303 -1.83 -13.54 12.38
C HIS A 303 -3.22 -13.97 11.89
N ASP A 304 -3.43 -13.94 10.58
CA ASP A 304 -4.68 -14.25 9.92
C ASP A 304 -4.47 -14.82 8.51
N PRO A 305 -4.36 -16.15 8.38
CA PRO A 305 -4.14 -16.80 7.09
C PRO A 305 -5.34 -16.64 6.13
N GLU A 306 -6.55 -16.38 6.64
CA GLU A 306 -7.72 -16.19 5.77
C GLU A 306 -7.71 -14.82 5.10
N ARG A 307 -7.36 -13.77 5.85
CA ARG A 307 -7.15 -12.43 5.28
C ARG A 307 -5.99 -12.43 4.30
N TYR A 308 -4.90 -13.11 4.62
CA TYR A 308 -3.76 -13.30 3.72
C TYR A 308 -4.17 -13.93 2.38
N GLU A 309 -4.89 -15.06 2.42
CA GLU A 309 -5.31 -15.75 1.20
C GLU A 309 -6.36 -14.94 0.42
N PHE A 310 -7.27 -14.24 1.10
CA PHE A 310 -8.21 -13.34 0.44
C PHE A 310 -7.48 -12.25 -0.34
N ILE A 311 -6.50 -11.58 0.27
CA ILE A 311 -5.74 -10.51 -0.40
C ILE A 311 -5.02 -11.05 -1.63
N LYS A 312 -4.30 -12.16 -1.47
CA LYS A 312 -3.60 -12.83 -2.57
C LYS A 312 -4.53 -13.19 -3.74
N GLN A 313 -5.73 -13.69 -3.43
CA GLN A 313 -6.66 -14.21 -4.43
C GLN A 313 -7.59 -13.18 -5.03
N SER A 314 -7.86 -12.05 -4.36
CA SER A 314 -8.92 -11.11 -4.75
C SER A 314 -8.44 -9.67 -4.93
N VAL A 315 -7.37 -9.27 -4.25
CA VAL A 315 -6.83 -7.89 -4.26
C VAL A 315 -5.55 -7.81 -5.08
N TRP A 316 -4.67 -8.81 -4.95
CA TRP A 316 -3.28 -8.79 -5.42
C TRP A 316 -3.07 -9.44 -6.81
N LYS A 317 -4.07 -9.35 -7.69
CA LYS A 317 -4.06 -9.92 -9.05
C LYS A 317 -3.31 -9.06 -10.06
#